data_AF-A0A317KJT0-F1
#
_entry.id   AF-A0A317KJT0-F1
#
_cell.length_a   1.000
_cell.length_b   1.000
_cell.length_c   1.000
_cell.angle_alpha   90.00
_cell.angle_beta   90.00
_cell.angle_gamma   90.00
#
_symmetry.space_group_name_H-M   'P 1'
#
loop_
_entity.id
_entity.type
_entity.pdbx_description
1 polymer ?
#
loop_
_entity_poly.entity_id
_entity_poly.type
_entity_poly.pdbx_seq_one_letter_code
_entity_poly.pdbx_strand_id
1 'polypeptide(L)'
;MTGDDRGGEPRRPRSSTRRLLVVAATVLLTLVGAGGLAAARTGSFFAERPEGCAKPDRTMQLYAVELPKDGTQVRLGYGLTPQTASYPGPTIEMTEGECLAITVHNQVPAATLEQLRTDPAHPLGVSLHVHGVKYTQLSDGTVQSGSFVPPGESRTYTWFAQQRNKKTGAPGTAGHWWYHDHVVGGPHGTQGLGAGLFGGLVVRRPGDPKPDRTYTVVFGDRQSINLRRGAAADTCDAQQPQPGPTCLVARKGEKVEFIVVGIGNDMHTFHLHGHAWADNRTGVLPNGEPFADLVQAIDNKPLGPGDSFGVTVTAGDSVGPGHWMLHCHMQFHSDGGMSTMLHVLDENGNMPPGHDHSHPAGGTAAGATTGADTAAGQHQHK
;
A
#
# COMPACT_ATOMS: atom_id res chain seq x y z
N MET A 1 -30.77 18.20 64.75
CA MET A 1 -31.93 19.07 65.06
C MET A 1 -32.92 18.92 63.92
N THR A 2 -33.98 18.15 64.19
CA THR A 2 -35.41 18.54 64.10
C THR A 2 -35.95 18.33 62.68
N GLY A 3 -37.05 17.64 62.45
CA GLY A 3 -38.06 17.05 63.30
C GLY A 3 -39.11 16.41 62.38
N ASP A 4 -39.74 15.37 62.89
CA ASP A 4 -40.77 14.50 62.31
C ASP A 4 -42.13 15.21 62.18
N ASP A 5 -42.97 14.80 61.21
CA ASP A 5 -44.35 14.37 61.50
C ASP A 5 -45.12 13.87 60.24
N ARG A 6 -45.42 12.56 60.27
CA ARG A 6 -46.73 11.88 60.16
C ARG A 6 -47.79 12.39 59.16
N GLY A 7 -48.50 11.57 58.39
CA GLY A 7 -48.70 10.11 58.45
C GLY A 7 -49.76 9.63 57.45
N GLY A 8 -49.94 8.30 57.35
CA GLY A 8 -50.97 7.66 56.53
C GLY A 8 -50.67 6.19 56.22
N GLU A 9 -51.12 5.29 57.11
CA GLU A 9 -51.02 3.81 57.08
C GLU A 9 -52.04 3.16 56.08
N PRO A 10 -52.15 1.80 55.92
CA PRO A 10 -51.23 0.87 55.26
C PRO A 10 -51.94 -0.03 54.20
N ARG A 11 -51.19 -0.70 53.32
CA ARG A 11 -51.63 -2.01 52.75
C ARG A 11 -50.42 -2.86 52.32
N ARG A 12 -50.14 -3.91 53.09
CA ARG A 12 -49.21 -5.03 52.79
C ARG A 12 -49.86 -6.01 51.77
N PRO A 13 -49.21 -7.13 51.39
CA PRO A 13 -47.96 -7.26 50.64
C PRO A 13 -48.10 -8.30 49.49
N ARG A 14 -47.09 -8.41 48.61
CA ARG A 14 -46.56 -9.67 47.99
C ARG A 14 -45.74 -9.27 46.75
N SER A 15 -44.41 -9.34 46.81
CA SER A 15 -43.60 -10.54 46.59
C SER A 15 -43.55 -10.97 45.11
N SER A 16 -42.38 -10.70 44.49
CA SER A 16 -41.64 -11.57 43.55
C SER A 16 -42.42 -12.06 42.31
N THR A 17 -41.99 -11.85 41.07
CA THR A 17 -40.71 -12.35 40.50
C THR A 17 -40.58 -11.80 39.08
N ARG A 18 -39.35 -11.44 38.64
CA ARG A 18 -39.00 -11.15 37.23
C ARG A 18 -39.51 -12.25 36.27
N ARG A 19 -40.10 -11.86 35.15
CA ARG A 19 -40.03 -12.63 33.89
C ARG A 19 -39.95 -11.69 32.67
N LEU A 20 -38.90 -11.92 31.89
CA LEU A 20 -38.70 -11.44 30.52
C LEU A 20 -39.93 -11.76 29.65
N LEU A 21 -40.43 -10.77 28.91
CA LEU A 21 -41.31 -11.01 27.77
C LEU A 21 -40.45 -11.19 26.53
N VAL A 22 -40.22 -12.45 26.17
CA VAL A 22 -39.81 -12.86 24.83
C VAL A 22 -41.06 -12.85 23.96
N VAL A 23 -41.12 -11.96 22.98
CA VAL A 23 -42.15 -12.02 21.94
C VAL A 23 -41.70 -13.05 20.92
N ALA A 24 -42.26 -14.27 21.02
CA ALA A 24 -42.14 -15.28 19.97
C ALA A 24 -43.21 -15.01 18.91
N ALA A 25 -42.80 -14.58 17.72
CA ALA A 25 -43.67 -14.50 16.56
C ALA A 25 -43.79 -15.89 15.92
N THR A 26 -44.87 -16.60 16.22
CA THR A 26 -45.28 -17.79 15.46
C THR A 26 -45.85 -17.37 14.11
N VAL A 27 -45.15 -17.69 13.02
CA VAL A 27 -45.69 -17.64 11.65
C VAL A 27 -46.40 -18.95 11.37
N LEU A 28 -47.73 -18.92 11.29
CA LEU A 28 -48.51 -20.01 10.69
C LEU A 28 -48.36 -19.92 9.17
N LEU A 29 -47.78 -20.96 8.56
CA LEU A 29 -47.88 -21.17 7.11
C LEU A 29 -49.22 -21.85 6.80
N THR A 30 -50.14 -21.14 6.16
CA THR A 30 -51.24 -21.73 5.39
C THR A 30 -50.88 -21.69 3.91
N LEU A 31 -50.47 -22.83 3.38
CA LEU A 31 -50.27 -23.07 1.95
C LEU A 31 -51.62 -23.39 1.30
N VAL A 32 -52.13 -22.47 0.48
CA VAL A 32 -53.09 -22.81 -0.58
C VAL A 32 -52.77 -22.00 -1.84
N GLY A 33 -52.32 -22.71 -2.88
CA GLY A 33 -52.78 -22.47 -4.24
C GLY A 33 -52.12 -21.40 -5.10
N ALA A 34 -51.28 -21.89 -6.03
CA ALA A 34 -51.01 -21.38 -7.38
C ALA A 34 -50.27 -20.03 -7.54
N GLY A 35 -49.00 -20.12 -7.97
CA GLY A 35 -48.29 -19.05 -8.66
C GLY A 35 -46.95 -18.70 -8.03
N GLY A 36 -45.86 -19.07 -8.71
CA GLY A 36 -44.51 -18.50 -8.58
C GLY A 36 -43.95 -18.31 -7.16
N LEU A 37 -43.06 -19.20 -6.72
CA LEU A 37 -42.17 -18.93 -5.59
C LEU A 37 -41.22 -17.78 -5.95
N ALA A 38 -41.64 -16.55 -5.69
CA ALA A 38 -40.73 -15.44 -5.48
C ALA A 38 -40.02 -15.70 -4.14
N ALA A 39 -38.80 -16.24 -4.19
CA ALA A 39 -37.93 -16.28 -3.04
C ALA A 39 -37.79 -14.85 -2.50
N ALA A 40 -38.28 -14.64 -1.28
CA ALA A 40 -38.10 -13.38 -0.56
C ALA A 40 -36.60 -13.14 -0.43
N ARG A 41 -36.06 -12.22 -1.23
CA ARG A 41 -34.70 -11.72 -1.05
C ARG A 41 -34.66 -11.06 0.32
N THR A 42 -34.02 -11.69 1.29
CA THR A 42 -33.48 -10.98 2.45
C THR A 42 -32.51 -9.95 1.88
N GLY A 43 -32.98 -8.72 1.68
CA GLY A 43 -32.19 -7.65 1.11
C GLY A 43 -30.97 -7.44 1.99
N SER A 44 -29.78 -7.59 1.43
CA SER A 44 -28.54 -7.24 2.11
C SER A 44 -28.65 -5.77 2.54
N PHE A 45 -28.40 -5.47 3.82
CA PHE A 45 -28.43 -4.09 4.34
C PHE A 45 -27.43 -3.17 3.62
N PHE A 46 -26.41 -3.74 2.98
CA PHE A 46 -25.38 -3.02 2.24
C PHE A 46 -25.55 -3.22 0.74
N ALA A 47 -25.39 -2.12 -0.02
CA ALA A 47 -25.28 -2.19 -1.46
C ALA A 47 -24.06 -3.02 -1.86
N GLU A 48 -24.23 -3.89 -2.85
CA GLU A 48 -23.14 -4.72 -3.38
C GLU A 48 -22.05 -3.87 -4.05
N ARG A 49 -22.43 -2.72 -4.62
CA ARG A 49 -21.55 -1.85 -5.40
C ARG A 49 -21.77 -0.37 -5.07
N PRO A 50 -20.74 0.48 -5.24
CA PRO A 50 -20.88 1.93 -5.08
C PRO A 50 -21.91 2.52 -6.04
N GLU A 51 -22.52 3.63 -5.64
CA GLU A 51 -23.30 4.47 -6.54
C GLU A 51 -22.41 4.98 -7.69
N GLY A 52 -22.89 4.84 -8.93
CA GLY A 52 -22.11 5.10 -10.15
C GLY A 52 -21.42 3.87 -10.74
N CYS A 53 -21.41 2.73 -10.03
CA CYS A 53 -20.76 1.49 -10.44
C CYS A 53 -21.80 0.35 -10.58
N ALA A 54 -22.83 0.59 -11.40
CA ALA A 54 -23.93 -0.36 -11.57
C ALA A 54 -23.45 -1.67 -12.23
N LYS A 55 -22.57 -1.55 -13.23
CA LYS A 55 -21.92 -2.66 -13.93
C LYS A 55 -20.43 -2.35 -14.07
N PRO A 56 -19.53 -3.33 -13.84
CA PRO A 56 -18.11 -3.17 -14.12
C PRO A 56 -17.87 -2.88 -15.61
N ASP A 57 -17.11 -1.83 -15.89
CA ASP A 57 -16.58 -1.51 -17.21
C ASP A 57 -15.46 -2.47 -17.60
N ARG A 58 -14.68 -2.88 -16.60
CA ARG A 58 -13.58 -3.83 -16.75
C ARG A 58 -13.57 -4.84 -15.60
N THR A 59 -13.09 -6.03 -15.91
CA THR A 59 -12.80 -7.07 -14.93
C THR A 59 -11.34 -7.46 -14.98
N MET A 60 -10.78 -7.89 -13.85
CA MET A 60 -9.41 -8.41 -13.79
C MET A 60 -9.30 -9.54 -12.78
N GLN A 61 -8.29 -10.39 -12.97
CA GLN A 61 -7.93 -11.46 -12.04
C GLN A 61 -6.69 -11.03 -11.26
N LEU A 62 -6.68 -11.32 -9.97
CA LEU A 62 -5.53 -11.09 -9.09
C LEU A 62 -5.32 -12.32 -8.23
N TYR A 63 -4.07 -12.78 -8.12
CA TYR A 63 -3.72 -13.98 -7.39
C TYR A 63 -2.84 -13.59 -6.21
N ALA A 64 -3.24 -13.97 -5.00
CA ALA A 64 -2.36 -13.93 -3.84
C ALA A 64 -1.68 -15.29 -3.72
N VAL A 65 -0.34 -15.31 -3.73
CA VAL A 65 0.45 -16.55 -3.69
C VAL A 65 1.57 -16.45 -2.67
N GLU A 66 2.04 -17.60 -2.20
CA GLU A 66 3.34 -17.69 -1.55
C GLU A 66 4.45 -17.68 -2.61
N LEU A 67 5.43 -16.81 -2.40
CA LEU A 67 6.62 -16.68 -3.25
C LEU A 67 7.78 -17.50 -2.68
N PRO A 68 8.84 -17.74 -3.47
CA PRO A 68 10.07 -18.34 -2.93
C PRO A 68 10.54 -17.60 -1.68
N LYS A 69 10.90 -18.36 -0.65
CA LYS A 69 11.35 -17.81 0.63
C LYS A 69 12.61 -16.98 0.45
N ASP A 70 12.66 -15.87 1.15
CA ASP A 70 13.82 -14.99 1.25
C ASP A 70 14.56 -15.36 2.54
N GLY A 71 15.49 -16.31 2.43
CA GLY A 71 16.07 -16.98 3.59
C GLY A 71 15.01 -17.72 4.42
N THR A 72 14.77 -17.26 5.65
CA THR A 72 13.73 -17.81 6.54
C THR A 72 12.42 -17.04 6.48
N GLN A 73 12.37 -15.91 5.77
CA GLN A 73 11.20 -15.04 5.75
C GLN A 73 10.17 -15.53 4.73
N VAL A 74 8.92 -15.63 5.17
CA VAL A 74 7.78 -15.86 4.28
C VAL A 74 7.60 -14.63 3.40
N ARG A 75 7.49 -14.86 2.08
CA ARG A 75 7.16 -13.82 1.11
C ARG A 75 5.86 -14.18 0.43
N LEU A 76 4.98 -13.21 0.33
CA LEU A 76 3.71 -13.29 -0.38
C LEU A 76 3.71 -12.21 -1.46
N GLY A 77 2.91 -12.39 -2.50
CA GLY A 77 2.78 -11.38 -3.55
C GLY A 77 1.44 -11.46 -4.25
N TYR A 78 1.04 -10.33 -4.83
CA TYR A 78 -0.05 -10.30 -5.79
C TYR A 78 0.49 -10.39 -7.21
N GLY A 79 -0.24 -11.08 -8.09
CA GLY A 79 0.07 -11.19 -9.52
C GLY A 79 -1.18 -11.26 -10.38
N LEU A 80 -1.06 -10.91 -11.66
CA LEU A 80 -2.14 -11.12 -12.65
C LEU A 80 -2.30 -12.60 -13.00
N THR A 81 -1.25 -13.38 -12.76
CA THR A 81 -1.20 -14.83 -12.73
C THR A 81 -0.36 -15.26 -11.52
N PRO A 82 -0.41 -16.53 -11.09
CA PRO A 82 0.48 -17.01 -10.02
C PRO A 82 1.97 -16.80 -10.35
N GLN A 83 2.37 -16.94 -11.61
CA GLN A 83 3.77 -16.83 -12.05
C GLN A 83 4.28 -15.39 -12.13
N THR A 84 3.38 -14.41 -12.22
CA THR A 84 3.72 -12.98 -12.29
C THR A 84 3.63 -12.29 -10.94
N ALA A 85 3.32 -13.05 -9.88
CA ALA A 85 3.21 -12.49 -8.55
C ALA A 85 4.55 -11.94 -8.06
N SER A 86 4.49 -10.76 -7.47
CA SER A 86 5.67 -10.03 -6.99
C SER A 86 5.30 -9.11 -5.84
N TYR A 87 6.33 -8.50 -5.24
CA TYR A 87 6.18 -7.44 -4.24
C TYR A 87 7.11 -6.26 -4.62
N PRO A 88 6.55 -5.07 -4.94
CA PRO A 88 5.10 -4.79 -5.03
C PRO A 88 4.40 -5.63 -6.10
N GLY A 89 3.11 -5.87 -5.93
CA GLY A 89 2.25 -6.48 -6.94
C GLY A 89 2.04 -5.56 -8.15
N PRO A 90 1.24 -6.00 -9.14
CA PRO A 90 1.05 -5.23 -10.38
C PRO A 90 0.46 -3.85 -10.11
N THR A 91 0.99 -2.81 -10.77
CA THR A 91 0.36 -1.50 -10.76
C THR A 91 -1.01 -1.59 -11.44
N ILE A 92 -2.06 -1.16 -10.76
CA ILE A 92 -3.41 -1.05 -11.32
C ILE A 92 -3.61 0.39 -11.77
N GLU A 93 -4.05 0.60 -13.01
CA GLU A 93 -4.45 1.91 -13.51
C GLU A 93 -5.97 1.94 -13.73
N MET A 94 -6.63 3.01 -13.28
CA MET A 94 -8.04 3.30 -13.53
C MET A 94 -8.21 4.72 -14.09
N THR A 95 -9.33 5.02 -14.74
CA THR A 95 -9.71 6.40 -15.13
C THR A 95 -10.94 6.88 -14.36
N GLU A 96 -11.00 8.15 -13.96
CA GLU A 96 -12.19 8.75 -13.32
C GLU A 96 -13.46 8.49 -14.17
N GLY A 97 -14.40 7.75 -13.59
CA GLY A 97 -15.63 7.23 -14.19
C GLY A 97 -15.66 5.71 -14.26
N GLU A 98 -14.52 5.03 -14.16
CA GLU A 98 -14.41 3.58 -14.32
C GLU A 98 -14.89 2.81 -13.07
N CYS A 99 -15.67 1.77 -13.32
CA CYS A 99 -16.07 0.73 -12.39
C CYS A 99 -15.25 -0.54 -12.69
N LEU A 100 -14.34 -0.92 -11.79
CA LEU A 100 -13.45 -2.07 -11.93
C LEU A 100 -13.86 -3.20 -10.97
N ALA A 101 -14.04 -4.41 -11.50
CA ALA A 101 -14.23 -5.60 -10.70
C ALA A 101 -12.97 -6.49 -10.69
N ILE A 102 -12.48 -6.81 -9.50
CA ILE A 102 -11.24 -7.56 -9.29
C ILE A 102 -11.57 -8.87 -8.60
N THR A 103 -11.42 -10.00 -9.28
CA THR A 103 -11.54 -11.32 -8.64
C THR A 103 -10.19 -11.72 -8.08
N VAL A 104 -10.09 -11.72 -6.75
CA VAL A 104 -8.93 -12.17 -6.00
C VAL A 104 -9.06 -13.67 -5.76
N HIS A 105 -8.04 -14.43 -6.14
CA HIS A 105 -7.89 -15.86 -5.88
C HIS A 105 -6.84 -16.05 -4.78
N ASN A 106 -7.24 -16.62 -3.65
CA ASN A 106 -6.31 -16.93 -2.57
C ASN A 106 -5.67 -18.30 -2.80
N GLN A 107 -4.43 -18.31 -3.28
CA GLN A 107 -3.63 -19.52 -3.44
C GLN A 107 -2.52 -19.63 -2.40
N VAL A 108 -2.53 -18.78 -1.36
CA VAL A 108 -1.61 -18.91 -0.25
C VAL A 108 -1.99 -20.16 0.56
N PRO A 109 -1.04 -21.08 0.84
CA PRO A 109 -1.35 -22.27 1.63
C PRO A 109 -1.87 -21.90 3.03
N ALA A 110 -2.87 -22.64 3.52
CA ALA A 110 -3.40 -22.44 4.87
C ALA A 110 -2.32 -22.55 5.95
N ALA A 111 -1.34 -23.46 5.78
CA ALA A 111 -0.21 -23.60 6.69
C ALA A 111 0.68 -22.35 6.76
N THR A 112 0.84 -21.64 5.64
CA THR A 112 1.61 -20.40 5.56
C THR A 112 0.87 -19.26 6.27
N LEU A 113 -0.45 -19.18 6.08
CA LEU A 113 -1.30 -18.21 6.79
C LEU A 113 -1.34 -18.49 8.30
N GLU A 114 -1.37 -19.77 8.70
CA GLU A 114 -1.28 -20.20 10.09
C GLU A 114 0.07 -19.79 10.72
N GLN A 115 1.18 -19.95 10.00
CA GLN A 115 2.51 -19.52 10.47
C GLN A 115 2.58 -18.01 10.74
N LEU A 116 1.89 -17.20 9.93
CA LEU A 116 1.90 -15.74 10.09
C LEU A 116 0.90 -15.25 11.14
N ARG A 117 -0.07 -16.07 11.55
CA ARG A 117 -1.16 -15.68 12.45
C ARG A 117 -0.66 -15.36 13.86
N THR A 118 -1.09 -14.22 14.40
CA THR A 118 -0.69 -13.77 15.75
C THR A 118 -1.70 -14.13 16.85
N ASP A 119 -2.95 -14.43 16.47
CA ASP A 119 -4.02 -14.83 17.40
C ASP A 119 -4.76 -16.06 16.84
N PRO A 120 -4.84 -17.20 17.56
CA PRO A 120 -5.55 -18.40 17.13
C PRO A 120 -7.04 -18.20 16.79
N ALA A 121 -7.69 -17.16 17.32
CA ALA A 121 -9.07 -16.82 17.00
C ALA A 121 -9.23 -16.02 15.70
N HIS A 122 -8.14 -15.43 15.19
CA HIS A 122 -8.16 -14.65 13.96
C HIS A 122 -8.32 -15.58 12.73
N PRO A 123 -9.19 -15.24 11.76
CA PRO A 123 -9.43 -16.08 10.60
C PRO A 123 -8.20 -16.19 9.71
N LEU A 124 -8.06 -17.34 9.03
CA LEU A 124 -7.10 -17.49 7.97
C LEU A 124 -7.68 -16.95 6.66
N GLY A 125 -6.92 -16.10 5.99
CA GLY A 125 -7.29 -15.58 4.69
C GLY A 125 -6.34 -14.48 4.26
N VAL A 126 -6.52 -14.06 3.01
CA VAL A 126 -5.95 -12.84 2.45
C VAL A 126 -7.09 -11.88 2.13
N SER A 127 -6.82 -10.62 1.91
CA SER A 127 -7.84 -9.69 1.43
C SER A 127 -7.31 -8.75 0.36
N LEU A 128 -8.12 -7.78 -0.03
CA LEU A 128 -7.72 -6.68 -0.89
C LEU A 128 -8.44 -5.42 -0.43
N HIS A 129 -7.71 -4.58 0.30
CA HIS A 129 -8.12 -3.24 0.72
C HIS A 129 -7.45 -2.21 -0.20
N VAL A 130 -8.09 -1.06 -0.43
CA VAL A 130 -7.59 -0.04 -1.37
C VAL A 130 -7.82 1.36 -0.84
N HIS A 131 -6.88 2.26 -1.15
CA HIS A 131 -6.96 3.67 -0.80
C HIS A 131 -7.58 4.50 -1.95
N GLY A 132 -8.21 5.62 -1.60
CA GLY A 132 -8.66 6.67 -2.54
C GLY A 132 -9.98 6.40 -3.28
N VAL A 133 -10.08 5.27 -3.99
CA VAL A 133 -11.27 4.89 -4.79
C VAL A 133 -12.46 4.53 -3.91
N LYS A 134 -13.66 4.49 -4.51
CA LYS A 134 -14.90 4.18 -3.78
C LYS A 134 -15.21 2.69 -3.86
N TYR A 135 -15.62 2.12 -2.74
CA TYR A 135 -16.05 0.74 -2.59
C TYR A 135 -17.12 0.68 -1.48
N THR A 136 -17.85 -0.43 -1.39
CA THR A 136 -18.81 -0.67 -0.28
C THR A 136 -18.21 -1.60 0.75
N GLN A 137 -18.87 -1.79 1.90
CA GLN A 137 -18.42 -2.70 2.96
C GLN A 137 -18.07 -4.11 2.42
N LEU A 138 -18.81 -4.58 1.42
CA LEU A 138 -18.60 -5.90 0.80
C LEU A 138 -17.28 -6.02 0.02
N SER A 139 -16.63 -4.90 -0.28
CA SER A 139 -15.31 -4.80 -0.95
C SER A 139 -14.25 -4.09 -0.10
N ASP A 140 -14.46 -3.96 1.21
CA ASP A 140 -13.52 -3.31 2.13
C ASP A 140 -12.24 -4.12 2.41
N GLY A 141 -12.32 -5.45 2.30
CA GLY A 141 -11.18 -6.35 2.54
C GLY A 141 -10.83 -6.57 4.01
N THR A 142 -11.76 -6.36 4.94
CA THR A 142 -11.50 -6.48 6.39
C THR A 142 -12.18 -7.72 7.00
N VAL A 143 -11.78 -8.08 8.22
CA VAL A 143 -12.47 -9.13 8.99
C VAL A 143 -13.86 -8.64 9.43
N GLN A 144 -13.95 -7.36 9.80
CA GLN A 144 -15.14 -6.70 10.33
C GLN A 144 -16.28 -6.67 9.30
N SER A 145 -15.95 -6.45 8.02
CA SER A 145 -16.89 -6.54 6.92
C SER A 145 -17.21 -7.98 6.49
N GLY A 146 -16.44 -8.96 6.96
CA GLY A 146 -16.43 -10.32 6.41
C GLY A 146 -15.96 -10.38 4.96
N SER A 147 -15.26 -9.34 4.47
CA SER A 147 -14.86 -9.22 3.06
C SER A 147 -13.45 -9.73 2.74
N PHE A 148 -12.89 -10.63 3.56
CA PHE A 148 -11.65 -11.39 3.29
C PHE A 148 -11.85 -12.73 2.55
N VAL A 149 -10.81 -13.25 1.91
CA VAL A 149 -10.82 -14.47 1.07
C VAL A 149 -10.12 -15.63 1.80
N PRO A 150 -10.86 -16.68 2.24
CA PRO A 150 -10.28 -17.88 2.84
C PRO A 150 -9.30 -18.62 1.91
N PRO A 151 -8.44 -19.52 2.44
CA PRO A 151 -7.49 -20.30 1.63
C PRO A 151 -8.21 -21.13 0.56
N GLY A 152 -7.76 -21.04 -0.69
CA GLY A 152 -8.34 -21.79 -1.82
C GLY A 152 -9.63 -21.19 -2.40
N GLU A 153 -10.16 -20.12 -1.81
CA GLU A 153 -11.36 -19.44 -2.28
C GLU A 153 -11.04 -18.22 -3.15
N SER A 154 -12.10 -17.66 -3.75
CA SER A 154 -12.04 -16.44 -4.55
C SER A 154 -13.18 -15.49 -4.21
N ARG A 155 -12.91 -14.18 -4.27
CA ARG A 155 -13.92 -13.11 -4.14
C ARG A 155 -13.70 -12.02 -5.17
N THR A 156 -14.80 -11.45 -5.66
CA THR A 156 -14.77 -10.23 -6.47
C THR A 156 -14.96 -8.98 -5.60
N TYR A 157 -13.98 -8.07 -5.67
CA TYR A 157 -14.01 -6.71 -5.13
C TYR A 157 -14.44 -5.73 -6.21
N THR A 158 -15.22 -4.72 -5.87
CA THR A 158 -15.68 -3.70 -6.81
C THR A 158 -15.20 -2.31 -6.40
N TRP A 159 -14.40 -1.68 -7.26
CA TRP A 159 -13.84 -0.35 -7.07
C TRP A 159 -14.43 0.63 -8.08
N PHE A 160 -14.68 1.85 -7.64
CA PHE A 160 -15.20 2.92 -8.48
C PHE A 160 -14.34 4.18 -8.38
N ALA A 161 -13.78 4.59 -9.51
CA ALA A 161 -13.03 5.84 -9.62
C ALA A 161 -14.03 7.00 -9.80
N GLN A 162 -14.55 7.55 -8.69
CA GLN A 162 -15.51 8.65 -8.74
C GLN A 162 -14.94 9.87 -9.48
N GLN A 163 -15.74 10.42 -10.41
CA GLN A 163 -15.41 11.63 -11.13
C GLN A 163 -15.52 12.87 -10.24
N ARG A 164 -14.70 13.88 -10.56
CA ARG A 164 -14.85 15.20 -9.98
C ARG A 164 -16.23 15.78 -10.32
N ASN A 165 -16.93 16.30 -9.33
CA ASN A 165 -18.21 16.97 -9.53
C ASN A 165 -18.13 18.41 -8.98
N LYS A 166 -18.09 19.38 -9.89
CA LYS A 166 -18.02 20.81 -9.53
C LYS A 166 -19.29 21.31 -8.84
N LYS A 167 -20.45 20.70 -9.08
CA LYS A 167 -21.73 21.11 -8.48
C LYS A 167 -21.83 20.68 -7.02
N THR A 168 -21.37 19.48 -6.71
CA THR A 168 -21.39 18.94 -5.34
C THR A 168 -20.10 19.22 -4.56
N GLY A 169 -19.05 19.70 -5.24
CA GLY A 169 -17.73 19.88 -4.65
C GLY A 169 -16.93 18.58 -4.49
N ALA A 170 -17.42 17.44 -5.00
CA ALA A 170 -16.68 16.18 -4.92
C ALA A 170 -15.34 16.30 -5.66
N PRO A 171 -14.19 16.04 -5.01
CA PRO A 171 -12.86 16.29 -5.59
C PRO A 171 -12.52 15.34 -6.75
N GLY A 172 -13.23 14.21 -6.84
CA GLY A 172 -12.85 13.09 -7.70
C GLY A 172 -11.89 12.14 -6.98
N THR A 173 -11.39 11.16 -7.71
CA THR A 173 -10.51 10.11 -7.18
C THR A 173 -9.16 10.05 -7.88
N ALA A 174 -8.91 10.90 -8.89
CA ALA A 174 -7.62 10.94 -9.55
C ALA A 174 -6.48 11.23 -8.56
N GLY A 175 -5.41 10.44 -8.63
CA GLY A 175 -4.30 10.46 -7.69
C GLY A 175 -3.53 9.14 -7.66
N HIS A 176 -2.51 9.10 -6.81
CA HIS A 176 -1.63 7.96 -6.60
C HIS A 176 -1.97 7.33 -5.26
N TRP A 177 -2.48 6.12 -5.35
CA TRP A 177 -3.01 5.31 -4.26
C TRP A 177 -2.29 3.98 -4.24
N TRP A 178 -2.74 3.09 -3.37
CA TRP A 178 -2.19 1.76 -3.23
C TRP A 178 -3.26 0.81 -2.71
N TYR A 179 -3.01 -0.48 -2.88
CA TYR A 179 -3.83 -1.56 -2.34
C TYR A 179 -2.97 -2.51 -1.52
N HIS A 180 -3.56 -3.15 -0.53
CA HIS A 180 -2.86 -4.07 0.35
C HIS A 180 -3.78 -5.07 1.04
N ASP A 181 -3.18 -6.09 1.65
CA ASP A 181 -3.87 -7.00 2.55
C ASP A 181 -4.20 -6.34 3.90
N HIS A 182 -5.32 -6.74 4.50
CA HIS A 182 -5.79 -6.24 5.81
C HIS A 182 -6.14 -7.40 6.78
N VAL A 183 -5.67 -8.62 6.52
CA VAL A 183 -6.11 -9.84 7.23
C VAL A 183 -4.98 -10.78 7.60
N VAL A 184 -3.93 -10.91 6.79
CA VAL A 184 -2.83 -11.81 7.07
C VAL A 184 -2.12 -11.40 8.36
N GLY A 185 -2.04 -12.35 9.29
CA GLY A 185 -1.44 -12.21 10.60
C GLY A 185 -2.36 -11.66 11.68
N GLY A 186 -3.18 -10.65 11.36
CA GLY A 186 -4.06 -10.00 12.32
C GLY A 186 -5.02 -9.00 11.66
N PRO A 187 -5.81 -8.25 12.44
CA PRO A 187 -6.94 -7.46 11.94
C PRO A 187 -6.56 -6.26 11.06
N HIS A 188 -5.27 -5.93 10.95
CA HIS A 188 -4.76 -4.80 10.15
C HIS A 188 -3.75 -5.23 9.07
N GLY A 189 -3.64 -6.54 8.77
CA GLY A 189 -2.77 -7.04 7.71
C GLY A 189 -1.28 -6.82 7.92
N THR A 190 -0.82 -6.56 9.15
CA THR A 190 0.58 -6.22 9.46
C THR A 190 1.57 -7.27 8.93
N GLN A 191 1.25 -8.55 9.05
CA GLN A 191 2.11 -9.62 8.53
C GLN A 191 1.97 -9.78 7.01
N GLY A 192 0.79 -9.51 6.44
CA GLY A 192 0.58 -9.46 4.99
C GLY A 192 1.44 -8.39 4.33
N LEU A 193 1.42 -7.17 4.87
CA LEU A 193 2.30 -6.07 4.45
C LEU A 193 3.77 -6.45 4.57
N GLY A 194 4.20 -6.97 5.74
CA GLY A 194 5.58 -7.41 5.97
C GLY A 194 6.03 -8.59 5.09
N ALA A 195 5.09 -9.35 4.54
CA ALA A 195 5.36 -10.46 3.62
C ALA A 195 5.34 -10.03 2.14
N GLY A 196 4.68 -8.93 1.77
CA GLY A 196 4.69 -8.38 0.40
C GLY A 196 3.32 -8.20 -0.27
N LEU A 197 2.21 -8.38 0.45
CA LEU A 197 0.85 -8.17 -0.10
C LEU A 197 0.49 -6.69 -0.17
N PHE A 198 1.07 -5.99 -1.14
CA PHE A 198 0.73 -4.61 -1.51
C PHE A 198 1.05 -4.34 -2.98
N GLY A 199 0.46 -3.29 -3.55
CA GLY A 199 0.80 -2.79 -4.89
C GLY A 199 0.25 -1.39 -5.14
N GLY A 200 0.71 -0.75 -6.22
CA GLY A 200 0.33 0.62 -6.56
C GLY A 200 -1.00 0.69 -7.31
N LEU A 201 -1.76 1.76 -7.08
CA LEU A 201 -2.93 2.15 -7.86
C LEU A 201 -2.76 3.58 -8.35
N VAL A 202 -2.95 3.83 -9.64
CA VAL A 202 -3.06 5.19 -10.18
C VAL A 202 -4.43 5.39 -10.79
N VAL A 203 -5.11 6.46 -10.37
CA VAL A 203 -6.37 6.89 -10.98
C VAL A 203 -6.09 8.14 -11.80
N ARG A 204 -6.31 8.04 -13.12
CA ARG A 204 -6.14 9.14 -14.07
C ARG A 204 -7.39 9.99 -14.16
N ARG A 205 -7.22 11.29 -14.28
CA ARG A 205 -8.25 12.18 -14.83
C ARG A 205 -8.06 12.29 -16.34
N PRO A 206 -9.14 12.35 -17.14
CA PRO A 206 -9.01 12.64 -18.57
C PRO A 206 -8.18 13.91 -18.81
N GLY A 207 -7.11 13.78 -19.62
CA GLY A 207 -6.16 14.85 -19.90
C GLY A 207 -4.91 14.87 -19.00
N ASP A 208 -4.81 13.98 -18.00
CA ASP A 208 -3.58 13.82 -17.23
C ASP A 208 -2.42 13.39 -18.15
N PRO A 209 -1.18 13.86 -17.88
CA PRO A 209 0.00 13.39 -18.59
C PRO A 209 0.14 11.87 -18.46
N LYS A 210 0.46 11.21 -19.57
CA LYS A 210 0.74 9.77 -19.60
C LYS A 210 2.24 9.55 -19.47
N PRO A 211 2.72 8.80 -18.47
CA PRO A 211 4.13 8.45 -18.36
C PRO A 211 4.51 7.34 -19.34
N ASP A 212 5.81 7.23 -19.63
CA ASP A 212 6.39 6.11 -20.39
C ASP A 212 6.65 4.90 -19.47
N ARG A 213 6.93 5.17 -18.18
CA ARG A 213 7.18 4.16 -17.14
C ARG A 213 6.42 4.52 -15.87
N THR A 214 5.83 3.53 -15.21
CA THR A 214 5.30 3.70 -13.85
C THR A 214 5.89 2.64 -12.93
N TYR A 215 6.54 3.08 -11.86
CA TYR A 215 7.11 2.23 -10.81
C TYR A 215 6.36 2.44 -9.50
N THR A 216 6.25 1.38 -8.70
CA THR A 216 5.78 1.50 -7.31
C THR A 216 6.97 1.31 -6.39
N VAL A 217 7.20 2.25 -5.49
CA VAL A 217 8.26 2.20 -4.48
C VAL A 217 7.65 2.36 -3.09
N VAL A 218 7.86 1.35 -2.26
CA VAL A 218 7.25 1.22 -0.95
C VAL A 218 8.33 1.31 0.10
N PHE A 219 8.30 2.39 0.86
CA PHE A 219 9.22 2.70 1.94
C PHE A 219 8.64 2.10 3.22
N GLY A 220 9.38 1.20 3.85
CA GLY A 220 8.88 0.56 5.07
C GLY A 220 9.96 0.21 6.08
N ASP A 221 9.48 -0.45 7.13
CA ASP A 221 10.28 -0.88 8.27
C ASP A 221 11.55 -1.62 7.87
N ARG A 222 12.49 -1.64 8.82
CA ARG A 222 13.83 -2.19 8.62
C ARG A 222 14.55 -1.50 7.47
N GLN A 223 14.31 -0.22 7.25
CA GLN A 223 15.08 0.62 6.33
C GLN A 223 15.03 0.06 4.90
N SER A 224 13.83 -0.31 4.44
CA SER A 224 13.66 -1.07 3.19
C SER A 224 12.90 -0.30 2.12
N ILE A 225 13.29 -0.52 0.86
CA ILE A 225 12.48 -0.15 -0.31
C ILE A 225 11.98 -1.45 -0.93
N ASN A 226 10.67 -1.57 -1.11
CA ASN A 226 10.02 -2.78 -1.61
C ASN A 226 10.40 -4.02 -0.81
N LEU A 227 10.52 -3.87 0.53
CA LEU A 227 10.97 -4.89 1.49
C LEU A 227 12.38 -5.44 1.25
N ARG A 228 13.23 -4.69 0.54
CA ARG A 228 14.62 -5.02 0.22
C ARG A 228 15.57 -3.90 0.64
N ARG A 229 16.86 -4.22 0.78
CA ARG A 229 17.93 -3.31 1.25
C ARG A 229 19.21 -3.51 0.47
N GLY A 230 20.01 -2.46 0.38
CA GLY A 230 21.32 -2.47 -0.27
C GLY A 230 21.22 -3.05 -1.69
N ALA A 231 22.15 -3.94 -2.03
CA ALA A 231 22.17 -4.58 -3.35
C ALA A 231 20.92 -5.40 -3.70
N ALA A 232 20.11 -5.83 -2.72
CA ALA A 232 18.87 -6.54 -3.03
C ALA A 232 17.77 -5.59 -3.55
N ALA A 233 17.86 -4.29 -3.27
CA ALA A 233 16.86 -3.30 -3.70
C ALA A 233 17.03 -2.87 -5.16
N ASP A 234 18.12 -3.28 -5.81
CA ASP A 234 18.42 -3.03 -7.22
C ASP A 234 18.81 -4.36 -7.88
N THR A 235 17.94 -4.86 -8.75
CA THR A 235 18.17 -6.15 -9.44
C THR A 235 18.26 -5.98 -10.94
N CYS A 236 18.64 -4.79 -11.42
CA CYS A 236 18.82 -4.58 -12.84
C CYS A 236 19.97 -5.41 -13.40
N ASP A 237 19.72 -6.14 -14.48
CA ASP A 237 20.78 -6.78 -15.24
C ASP A 237 21.60 -5.71 -15.96
N ALA A 238 22.93 -5.77 -15.82
CA ALA A 238 23.81 -4.73 -16.36
C ALA A 238 23.88 -4.72 -17.90
N GLN A 239 23.61 -5.86 -18.53
CA GLN A 239 23.70 -6.04 -19.99
C GLN A 239 22.34 -5.94 -20.67
N GLN A 240 21.28 -6.40 -20.00
CA GLN A 240 19.91 -6.46 -20.51
C GLN A 240 18.91 -6.00 -19.44
N PRO A 241 18.98 -4.74 -18.99
CA PRO A 241 18.09 -4.26 -17.94
C PRO A 241 16.63 -4.30 -18.40
N GLN A 242 15.79 -4.96 -17.61
CA GLN A 242 14.35 -5.04 -17.84
C GLN A 242 13.59 -4.36 -16.71
N PRO A 243 12.61 -3.49 -17.02
CA PRO A 243 11.81 -2.82 -16.01
C PRO A 243 11.09 -3.85 -15.14
N GLY A 244 11.12 -3.65 -13.83
CA GLY A 244 10.45 -4.55 -12.91
C GLY A 244 10.25 -3.95 -11.52
N PRO A 245 9.73 -4.75 -10.56
CA PRO A 245 9.48 -4.32 -9.19
C PRO A 245 10.71 -3.76 -8.45
N THR A 246 11.91 -4.14 -8.88
CA THR A 246 13.21 -3.78 -8.28
C THR A 246 14.23 -3.28 -9.29
N CYS A 247 13.94 -3.38 -10.59
CA CYS A 247 14.78 -2.79 -11.61
C CYS A 247 14.11 -1.52 -12.16
N LEU A 248 14.55 -0.37 -11.65
CA LEU A 248 14.04 0.94 -12.06
C LEU A 248 14.93 1.46 -13.20
N VAL A 249 14.49 1.24 -14.44
CA VAL A 249 15.25 1.62 -15.62
C VAL A 249 14.42 2.49 -16.57
N ALA A 250 15.04 3.49 -17.17
CA ALA A 250 14.41 4.35 -18.16
C ALA A 250 15.42 4.80 -19.21
N ARG A 251 14.96 5.16 -20.40
CA ARG A 251 15.80 5.87 -21.39
C ARG A 251 15.79 7.37 -21.08
N LYS A 252 16.88 8.06 -21.38
CA LYS A 252 16.93 9.53 -21.29
C LYS A 252 15.74 10.15 -22.04
N GLY A 253 15.03 11.07 -21.38
CA GLY A 253 13.86 11.75 -21.91
C GLY A 253 12.52 11.07 -21.62
N GLU A 254 12.50 9.78 -21.24
CA GLU A 254 11.26 9.11 -20.82
C GLU A 254 10.67 9.79 -19.57
N LYS A 255 9.34 9.92 -19.54
CA LYS A 255 8.58 10.33 -18.36
C LYS A 255 8.43 9.14 -17.42
N VAL A 256 9.08 9.22 -16.26
CA VAL A 256 9.06 8.19 -15.24
C VAL A 256 8.17 8.65 -14.10
N GLU A 257 7.11 7.90 -13.86
CA GLU A 257 6.21 8.07 -12.74
C GLU A 257 6.52 7.08 -11.62
N PHE A 258 6.51 7.57 -10.38
CA PHE A 258 6.57 6.76 -9.18
C PHE A 258 5.28 6.90 -8.38
N ILE A 259 4.68 5.78 -8.03
CA ILE A 259 3.71 5.66 -6.94
C ILE A 259 4.54 5.40 -5.68
N VAL A 260 4.64 6.41 -4.82
CA VAL A 260 5.41 6.33 -3.58
C VAL A 260 4.48 6.02 -2.44
N VAL A 261 4.80 5.01 -1.62
CA VAL A 261 3.98 4.55 -0.50
C VAL A 261 4.83 4.40 0.75
N GLY A 262 4.32 4.83 1.91
CA GLY A 262 4.89 4.53 3.22
C GLY A 262 4.12 3.41 3.93
N ILE A 263 4.81 2.43 4.51
CA ILE A 263 4.21 1.33 5.29
C ILE A 263 4.99 1.10 6.58
N GLY A 264 4.42 0.33 7.51
CA GLY A 264 5.11 -0.05 8.75
C GLY A 264 4.88 0.97 9.87
N ASN A 265 5.95 1.33 10.57
CA ASN A 265 5.95 2.18 11.76
C ASN A 265 6.96 3.34 11.65
N ASP A 266 7.95 3.20 10.76
CA ASP A 266 8.99 4.21 10.58
C ASP A 266 8.50 5.40 9.72
N MET A 267 9.00 6.59 10.05
CA MET A 267 8.90 7.75 9.17
C MET A 267 10.03 7.71 8.14
N HIS A 268 9.78 8.20 6.94
CA HIS A 268 10.76 8.21 5.87
C HIS A 268 10.77 9.56 5.14
N THR A 269 11.73 9.74 4.24
CA THR A 269 11.63 10.70 3.14
C THR A 269 11.93 9.98 1.82
N PHE A 270 11.27 10.37 0.75
CA PHE A 270 11.60 9.95 -0.61
C PHE A 270 12.53 11.00 -1.21
N HIS A 271 13.72 10.62 -1.67
CA HIS A 271 14.64 11.50 -2.37
C HIS A 271 15.18 10.82 -3.64
N LEU A 272 15.26 11.58 -4.74
CA LEU A 272 15.79 11.12 -6.02
C LEU A 272 16.88 12.07 -6.52
N HIS A 273 18.08 11.54 -6.72
CA HIS A 273 19.23 12.33 -7.17
C HIS A 273 19.01 12.88 -8.58
N GLY A 274 19.47 14.11 -8.82
CA GLY A 274 19.50 14.74 -10.15
C GLY A 274 18.13 15.09 -10.75
N HIS A 275 17.03 14.85 -10.02
CA HIS A 275 15.67 15.10 -10.51
C HIS A 275 14.85 15.84 -9.44
N ALA A 276 13.91 16.66 -9.89
CA ALA A 276 12.93 17.33 -9.05
C ALA A 276 11.54 17.23 -9.70
N TRP A 277 10.49 17.41 -8.90
CA TRP A 277 9.10 17.36 -9.36
C TRP A 277 8.28 18.45 -8.68
N ALA A 278 7.07 18.68 -9.19
CA ALA A 278 6.12 19.61 -8.59
C ALA A 278 5.36 18.94 -7.44
N ASP A 279 5.32 19.52 -6.24
CA ASP A 279 4.59 18.96 -5.10
C ASP A 279 3.07 19.16 -5.24
N ASN A 280 2.47 18.42 -6.17
CA ASN A 280 1.05 18.42 -6.46
C ASN A 280 0.58 17.00 -6.85
N ARG A 281 -0.70 16.86 -7.20
CA ARG A 281 -1.32 15.58 -7.55
C ARG A 281 -0.61 14.79 -8.66
N THR A 282 -0.03 15.46 -9.66
CA THR A 282 0.54 14.79 -10.84
C THR A 282 2.06 14.71 -10.84
N GLY A 283 2.73 15.41 -9.92
CA GLY A 283 4.19 15.57 -9.94
C GLY A 283 4.69 16.52 -11.05
N VAL A 284 3.77 17.12 -11.82
CA VAL A 284 4.10 17.93 -13.01
C VAL A 284 3.42 19.30 -12.89
N LEU A 285 4.14 20.36 -13.25
CA LEU A 285 3.53 21.69 -13.41
C LEU A 285 2.72 21.71 -14.71
N PRO A 286 1.43 22.09 -14.68
CA PRO A 286 0.69 22.30 -15.91
C PRO A 286 1.27 23.51 -16.66
N ASN A 287 1.53 23.34 -17.96
CA ASN A 287 2.10 24.41 -18.78
C ASN A 287 1.15 25.62 -18.86
N GLY A 288 1.67 26.81 -18.59
CA GLY A 288 0.97 28.08 -18.83
C GLY A 288 -0.18 28.39 -17.86
N GLU A 289 -0.32 27.65 -16.75
CA GLU A 289 -1.35 27.92 -15.76
C GLU A 289 -0.93 29.08 -14.82
N PRO A 290 -1.85 30.01 -14.52
CA PRO A 290 -1.70 30.89 -13.37
C PRO A 290 -1.44 30.04 -12.13
N PHE A 291 -0.56 30.50 -11.23
CA PHE A 291 -0.22 29.82 -9.97
C PHE A 291 0.79 28.66 -10.05
N ALA A 292 1.44 28.41 -11.20
CA ALA A 292 2.54 27.44 -11.27
C ALA A 292 3.62 27.71 -10.19
N ASP A 293 3.96 28.99 -9.96
CA ASP A 293 4.93 29.41 -8.95
C ASP A 293 4.48 29.18 -7.49
N LEU A 294 3.21 28.86 -7.25
CA LEU A 294 2.71 28.49 -5.91
C LEU A 294 2.95 27.02 -5.58
N VAL A 295 3.27 26.20 -6.59
CA VAL A 295 3.56 24.79 -6.39
C VAL A 295 5.07 24.64 -6.24
N GLN A 296 5.49 24.19 -5.06
CA GLN A 296 6.90 24.00 -4.78
C GLN A 296 7.49 22.92 -5.69
N ALA A 297 8.64 23.22 -6.29
CA ALA A 297 9.50 22.19 -6.87
C ALA A 297 10.36 21.58 -5.75
N ILE A 298 10.30 20.26 -5.59
CA ILE A 298 11.02 19.53 -4.55
C ILE A 298 11.72 18.30 -5.15
N ASP A 299 12.78 17.86 -4.48
CA ASP A 299 13.48 16.60 -4.77
C ASP A 299 13.45 15.63 -3.57
N ASN A 300 12.87 16.06 -2.43
CA ASN A 300 12.73 15.28 -1.21
C ASN A 300 11.37 15.54 -0.54
N LYS A 301 10.64 14.48 -0.17
CA LYS A 301 9.34 14.57 0.51
C LYS A 301 9.21 13.58 1.68
N PRO A 302 8.81 14.01 2.89
CA PRO A 302 8.53 13.09 3.99
C PRO A 302 7.28 12.24 3.71
N LEU A 303 7.27 11.02 4.26
CA LEU A 303 6.13 10.10 4.20
C LEU A 303 6.12 9.14 5.39
N GLY A 304 4.92 8.79 5.84
CA GLY A 304 4.68 7.83 6.90
C GLY A 304 3.79 6.66 6.53
N PRO A 305 3.51 5.79 7.50
CA PRO A 305 2.66 4.63 7.30
C PRO A 305 1.27 5.04 6.81
N GLY A 306 0.90 4.57 5.62
CA GLY A 306 -0.38 4.88 4.98
C GLY A 306 -0.34 6.03 3.97
N ASP A 307 0.72 6.84 3.96
CA ASP A 307 0.86 7.93 2.99
C ASP A 307 1.11 7.36 1.58
N SER A 308 0.48 7.98 0.58
CA SER A 308 0.81 7.75 -0.83
C SER A 308 0.77 9.04 -1.65
N PHE A 309 1.71 9.18 -2.59
CA PHE A 309 1.75 10.30 -3.52
C PHE A 309 2.45 9.93 -4.83
N GLY A 310 2.28 10.78 -5.84
CA GLY A 310 2.88 10.64 -7.16
C GLY A 310 4.10 11.52 -7.33
N VAL A 311 5.11 10.99 -8.00
CA VAL A 311 6.27 11.74 -8.50
C VAL A 311 6.38 11.47 -9.99
N THR A 312 6.52 12.50 -10.81
CA THR A 312 6.79 12.33 -12.24
C THR A 312 8.00 13.16 -12.61
N VAL A 313 9.02 12.52 -13.17
CA VAL A 313 10.27 13.16 -13.60
C VAL A 313 10.56 12.83 -15.07
N THR A 314 11.34 13.68 -15.71
CA THR A 314 11.93 13.37 -17.02
C THR A 314 13.30 12.73 -16.79
N ALA A 315 13.49 11.48 -17.19
CA ALA A 315 14.72 10.74 -16.95
C ALA A 315 15.94 11.43 -17.58
N GLY A 316 16.93 11.80 -16.75
CA GLY A 316 18.18 12.42 -17.19
C GLY A 316 18.03 13.83 -17.77
N ASP A 317 16.94 14.53 -17.45
CA ASP A 317 16.75 15.92 -17.90
C ASP A 317 17.79 16.84 -17.28
N SER A 318 18.50 17.57 -18.15
CA SER A 318 19.62 18.47 -17.81
C SER A 318 20.83 17.81 -17.10
N VAL A 319 20.74 16.53 -16.72
CA VAL A 319 21.80 15.79 -16.01
C VAL A 319 22.35 14.58 -16.79
N GLY A 320 21.63 14.11 -17.81
CA GLY A 320 22.06 13.03 -18.70
C GLY A 320 21.85 11.61 -18.16
N PRO A 321 22.32 10.59 -18.92
CA PRO A 321 22.32 9.19 -18.48
C PRO A 321 23.17 9.00 -17.22
N GLY A 322 22.81 8.04 -16.38
CA GLY A 322 23.52 7.76 -15.12
C GLY A 322 22.78 6.80 -14.20
N HIS A 323 23.47 6.38 -13.14
CA HIS A 323 22.85 5.68 -12.00
C HIS A 323 22.47 6.73 -10.97
N TRP A 324 21.18 7.09 -10.91
CA TRP A 324 20.66 8.13 -10.04
C TRP A 324 20.05 7.49 -8.79
N MET A 325 20.67 7.73 -7.64
CA MET A 325 20.25 7.08 -6.40
C MET A 325 18.86 7.58 -5.97
N LEU A 326 18.01 6.62 -5.60
CA LEU A 326 16.72 6.83 -4.95
C LEU A 326 16.83 6.27 -3.54
N HIS A 327 16.68 7.10 -2.51
CA HIS A 327 16.90 6.65 -1.14
C HIS A 327 16.09 7.43 -0.11
N CYS A 328 16.08 6.88 1.11
CA CYS A 328 15.60 7.61 2.27
C CYS A 328 16.62 8.62 2.76
N HIS A 329 16.22 9.86 3.05
CA HIS A 329 17.13 10.91 3.54
C HIS A 329 17.19 10.99 5.08
N MET A 330 16.56 10.04 5.79
CA MET A 330 16.93 9.80 7.18
C MET A 330 18.28 9.09 7.20
N GLN A 331 19.31 9.74 7.75
CA GLN A 331 20.71 9.29 7.61
C GLN A 331 20.93 7.82 8.02
N PHE A 332 20.39 7.40 9.16
CA PHE A 332 20.51 6.00 9.60
C PHE A 332 19.76 5.01 8.69
N HIS A 333 18.72 5.46 7.98
CA HIS A 333 18.00 4.63 7.02
C HIS A 333 18.81 4.45 5.74
N SER A 334 19.39 5.54 5.20
CA SER A 334 20.29 5.44 4.05
C SER A 334 21.53 4.59 4.35
N ASP A 335 22.17 4.80 5.50
CA ASP A 335 23.36 4.02 5.91
C ASP A 335 23.01 2.53 6.12
N GLY A 336 21.76 2.26 6.50
CA GLY A 336 21.19 0.92 6.53
C GLY A 336 20.93 0.28 5.16
N GLY A 337 21.09 1.01 4.07
CA GLY A 337 20.83 0.53 2.72
C GLY A 337 19.37 0.69 2.27
N MET A 338 18.63 1.67 2.82
CA MET A 338 17.34 2.09 2.29
C MET A 338 17.53 2.93 1.02
N SER A 339 18.09 2.29 -0.01
CA SER A 339 18.49 2.90 -1.28
C SER A 339 18.33 1.90 -2.42
N THR A 340 17.96 2.41 -3.59
CA THR A 340 18.00 1.74 -4.89
C THR A 340 18.48 2.76 -5.93
N MET A 341 18.48 2.39 -7.22
CA MET A 341 18.89 3.26 -8.31
C MET A 341 17.78 3.40 -9.34
N LEU A 342 17.58 4.61 -9.86
CA LEU A 342 17.01 4.83 -11.17
C LEU A 342 18.15 4.84 -12.19
N HIS A 343 18.20 3.84 -13.06
CA HIS A 343 19.15 3.81 -14.15
C HIS A 343 18.59 4.50 -15.38
N VAL A 344 19.23 5.60 -15.75
CA VAL A 344 18.93 6.29 -17.00
C VAL A 344 19.93 5.80 -18.05
N LEU A 345 19.44 5.00 -18.98
CA LEU A 345 20.21 4.40 -20.06
C LEU A 345 20.73 5.45 -21.03
N ASP A 346 21.84 5.13 -21.69
CA ASP A 346 22.38 5.94 -22.77
C ASP A 346 21.48 5.92 -24.03
N GLU A 347 21.88 6.67 -25.06
CA GLU A 347 21.13 6.78 -26.32
C GLU A 347 20.98 5.43 -27.05
N ASN A 348 21.88 4.48 -26.80
CA ASN A 348 21.86 3.14 -27.37
C ASN A 348 21.03 2.16 -26.52
N GLY A 349 20.60 2.55 -25.32
CA GLY A 349 19.89 1.70 -24.37
C GLY A 349 20.80 0.85 -23.49
N ASN A 350 22.09 1.18 -23.39
CA ASN A 350 23.03 0.48 -22.53
C ASN A 350 23.08 1.14 -21.15
N MET A 351 23.44 0.34 -20.14
CA MET A 351 23.77 0.87 -18.83
C MET A 351 24.97 1.81 -18.92
N PRO A 352 24.91 2.98 -18.23
CA PRO A 352 26.08 3.82 -18.06
C PRO A 352 27.25 3.09 -17.38
N PRO A 353 28.51 3.53 -17.56
CA PRO A 353 29.63 3.01 -16.79
C PRO A 353 29.48 3.28 -15.29
N GLY A 354 30.00 2.38 -14.44
CA GLY A 354 30.07 2.59 -12.99
C GLY A 354 29.04 1.83 -12.14
N HIS A 355 28.28 0.90 -12.73
CA HIS A 355 27.29 0.06 -12.05
C HIS A 355 27.87 -1.15 -11.29
N ASP A 356 29.14 -1.14 -10.88
CA ASP A 356 29.67 -2.31 -10.17
C ASP A 356 29.31 -2.21 -8.68
N HIS A 357 28.39 -3.05 -8.23
CA HIS A 357 28.04 -3.25 -6.82
C HIS A 357 29.14 -4.00 -6.04
N SER A 358 30.34 -4.16 -6.61
CA SER A 358 31.51 -4.72 -5.94
C SER A 358 32.05 -3.77 -4.85
N HIS A 359 31.34 -3.69 -3.73
CA HIS A 359 32.01 -3.38 -2.47
C HIS A 359 32.95 -4.56 -2.16
N PRO A 360 34.29 -4.38 -2.10
CA PRO A 360 35.16 -5.45 -1.66
C PRO A 360 34.78 -5.78 -0.21
N ALA A 361 34.27 -6.98 -0.01
CA ALA A 361 34.10 -7.57 1.31
C ALA A 361 35.47 -7.61 2.00
N GLY A 362 35.61 -6.88 3.11
CA GLY A 362 36.64 -7.11 4.12
C GLY A 362 38.08 -6.96 3.65
N GLY A 363 38.54 -5.71 3.47
CA GLY A 363 39.95 -5.41 3.66
C GLY A 363 40.29 -5.55 5.15
N THR A 364 41.00 -6.62 5.50
CA THR A 364 41.60 -6.84 6.81
C THR A 364 42.38 -5.60 7.23
N ALA A 365 41.96 -5.00 8.35
CA ALA A 365 42.72 -3.95 9.02
C ALA A 365 44.08 -4.52 9.45
N ALA A 366 45.10 -4.30 8.63
CA ALA A 366 46.47 -4.46 9.04
C ALA A 366 46.74 -3.46 10.17
N GLY A 367 47.13 -3.98 11.33
CA GLY A 367 47.29 -3.23 12.56
C GLY A 367 48.22 -2.03 12.40
N ALA A 368 47.69 -0.84 12.70
CA ALA A 368 48.51 0.30 13.05
C ALA A 368 48.97 0.12 14.50
N THR A 369 50.22 -0.27 14.67
CA THR A 369 50.97 -0.24 15.92
C THR A 369 51.00 1.19 16.45
N THR A 370 50.41 1.42 17.62
CA THR A 370 50.55 2.66 18.38
C THR A 370 51.94 2.71 19.02
N GLY A 371 52.83 3.52 18.44
CA GLY A 371 54.06 3.96 19.11
C GLY A 371 53.71 4.96 20.21
N ALA A 372 54.12 4.65 21.43
CA ALA A 372 54.06 5.55 22.56
C ALA A 372 55.12 6.64 22.42
N ASP A 373 54.71 7.90 22.57
CA ASP A 373 55.61 8.98 22.99
C ASP A 373 54.82 9.96 23.89
N THR A 374 55.07 9.84 25.18
CA THR A 374 54.63 10.80 26.21
C THR A 374 55.68 11.91 26.32
N ALA A 375 55.39 13.07 25.75
CA ALA A 375 56.13 14.30 26.03
C ALA A 375 55.38 15.11 27.09
N ALA A 376 55.97 15.21 28.28
CA ALA A 376 55.52 16.06 29.36
C ALA A 376 55.81 17.53 29.05
N GLY A 377 54.78 18.39 29.15
CA GLY A 377 54.90 19.83 29.04
C GLY A 377 54.06 20.50 30.12
N GLN A 378 54.71 20.96 31.18
CA GLN A 378 54.13 21.74 32.27
C GLN A 378 53.64 23.11 31.76
N HIS A 379 52.45 23.53 32.21
CA HIS A 379 52.13 24.95 32.30
C HIS A 379 51.50 25.25 33.66
N GLN A 380 52.25 25.98 34.48
CA GLN A 380 51.80 26.60 35.72
C GLN A 380 51.05 27.90 35.43
N HIS A 381 50.05 28.16 36.28
CA HIS A 381 49.33 29.43 36.37
C HIS A 381 50.23 30.60 36.76
N LYS A 382 50.07 31.72 36.04
CA LYS A 382 49.80 33.04 36.61
C LYS A 382 49.15 33.96 35.59
#